data_AF-K1WNU1-F1
#
_entry.id   AF-K1WNU1-F1
#
_cell.length_a   1.000
_cell.length_b   1.000
_cell.length_c   1.000
_cell.angle_alpha   90.00
_cell.angle_beta   90.00
_cell.angle_gamma   90.00
#
_symmetry.space_group_name_H-M   'P 1'
#
loop_
_entity.id
_entity.type
_entity.pdbx_description
1 polymer ?
#
loop_
_entity_poly.entity_id
_entity_poly.type
_entity_poly.pdbx_seq_one_letter_code
_entity_poly.pdbx_strand_id
1 'polypeptide(L)'
;MRPLGIAMTLIGIDDERGPQCFQIDPAGFFVGYKAVSSGQKQTEATNYVSSRHFLHIANAQLEKKWKSVENNKITLDRTGVIELAIETLTNVCATDFKGSEIEIAICSTSLEEKAVDGKRGNFRQMPEEERDEWLTRVGEKD
;
A
#
# COMPACT_ATOMS: atom_id res chain seq x y z
N MET A 1 32.04 -14.37 -1.00
CA MET A 1 31.23 -13.15 -1.22
C MET A 1 30.45 -12.82 0.05
N ARG A 2 30.21 -11.54 0.36
CA ARG A 2 29.39 -11.10 1.51
C ARG A 2 27.94 -10.86 1.05
N PRO A 3 26.91 -11.30 1.80
CA PRO A 3 25.51 -10.98 1.47
C PRO A 3 25.25 -9.47 1.49
N LEU A 4 24.29 -9.02 0.67
CA LEU A 4 23.81 -7.64 0.70
C LEU A 4 22.90 -7.45 1.91
N GLY A 5 23.21 -6.47 2.77
CA GLY A 5 22.41 -6.13 3.95
C GLY A 5 21.19 -5.30 3.62
N ILE A 6 20.38 -5.73 2.66
CA ILE A 6 19.17 -5.03 2.20
C ILE A 6 17.97 -5.96 2.19
N ALA A 7 16.78 -5.42 2.44
CA ALA A 7 15.53 -6.11 2.16
C ALA A 7 14.85 -5.37 1.00
N MET A 8 14.55 -6.09 -0.08
CA MET A 8 13.96 -5.51 -1.29
C MET A 8 12.47 -5.78 -1.31
N THR A 9 11.67 -4.74 -1.50
CA THR A 9 10.23 -4.87 -1.77
C THR A 9 9.97 -4.59 -3.24
N LEU A 10 9.29 -5.51 -3.92
CA LEU A 10 8.88 -5.42 -5.31
C LEU A 10 7.36 -5.30 -5.36
N ILE A 11 6.87 -4.29 -6.08
CA ILE A 11 5.44 -4.08 -6.33
C ILE A 11 5.19 -4.04 -7.84
N GLY A 12 4.03 -4.54 -8.27
CA GLY A 12 3.67 -4.54 -9.68
C GLY A 12 2.29 -5.08 -9.93
N ILE A 13 1.83 -4.94 -11.16
CA ILE A 13 0.61 -5.59 -11.64
C ILE A 13 1.02 -6.80 -12.46
N ASP A 14 0.59 -7.98 -12.04
CA ASP A 14 0.68 -9.21 -12.81
C ASP A 14 -0.58 -9.37 -13.66
N ASP A 15 -0.44 -9.75 -14.93
CA ASP A 15 -1.57 -9.83 -15.86
C ASP A 15 -2.57 -10.95 -15.50
N GLU A 16 -2.12 -12.02 -14.83
CA GLU A 16 -2.97 -13.14 -14.43
C GLU A 16 -3.45 -13.03 -12.98
N ARG A 17 -2.59 -12.53 -12.09
CA ARG A 17 -2.80 -12.53 -10.64
C ARG A 17 -3.17 -11.17 -10.07
N GLY A 18 -3.14 -10.12 -10.88
CA GLY A 18 -3.42 -8.75 -10.46
C GLY A 18 -2.28 -8.15 -9.61
N PRO A 19 -2.57 -7.18 -8.73
CA PRO A 19 -1.55 -6.51 -7.91
C PRO A 19 -0.75 -7.51 -7.07
N GLN A 20 0.58 -7.43 -7.16
CA GLN A 20 1.52 -8.25 -6.42
C GLN A 20 2.45 -7.38 -5.57
N CYS A 21 2.80 -7.90 -4.39
CA CYS A 21 3.81 -7.32 -3.50
C CYS A 21 4.68 -8.47 -2.97
N PHE A 22 5.99 -8.39 -3.20
CA PHE A 22 6.96 -9.40 -2.77
C PHE A 22 8.07 -8.75 -1.97
N GLN A 23 8.54 -9.41 -0.92
CA GLN A 23 9.73 -9.01 -0.18
C GLN A 23 10.81 -10.09 -0.30
N ILE A 24 12.05 -9.67 -0.48
CA ILE A 24 13.24 -10.52 -0.57
C ILE A 24 14.20 -10.12 0.56
N ASP A 25 14.66 -11.10 1.34
CA ASP A 25 15.59 -10.89 2.45
C ASP A 25 17.08 -11.14 2.06
N PRO A 26 18.05 -10.74 2.91
CA PRO A 26 19.47 -11.00 2.66
C PRO A 26 19.87 -12.48 2.53
N ALA A 27 19.03 -13.41 2.99
CA ALA A 27 19.26 -14.85 2.86
C ALA A 27 18.79 -15.40 1.50
N GLY A 28 18.14 -14.57 0.68
CA GLY A 28 17.58 -14.95 -0.60
C GLY A 28 16.20 -15.60 -0.50
N PHE A 29 15.55 -15.53 0.65
CA PHE A 29 14.17 -15.95 0.81
C PHE A 29 13.23 -14.86 0.29
N PHE A 30 12.20 -15.26 -0.45
CA PHE A 30 11.20 -14.34 -0.97
C PHE A 30 9.79 -14.82 -0.68
N VAL A 31 8.90 -13.88 -0.33
CA VAL A 31 7.50 -14.17 0.01
C VAL A 31 6.58 -13.10 -0.56
N GLY A 32 5.39 -13.54 -1.01
CA GLY A 32 4.31 -12.65 -1.44
C GLY A 32 3.47 -12.19 -0.25
N TYR A 33 3.17 -10.90 -0.18
CA TYR A 33 2.43 -10.27 0.90
C TYR A 33 1.21 -9.53 0.40
N LYS A 34 0.19 -9.40 1.25
CA LYS A 34 -0.93 -8.45 1.03
C LYS A 34 -0.51 -7.01 1.39
N ALA A 35 0.28 -6.87 2.44
CA ALA A 35 0.93 -5.65 2.87
C ALA A 35 2.22 -6.05 3.60
N VAL A 36 3.27 -5.26 3.42
CA VAL A 36 4.58 -5.52 4.02
C VAL A 36 5.24 -4.21 4.39
N SER A 37 6.05 -4.24 5.44
CA SER A 37 6.87 -3.11 5.88
C SER A 37 8.31 -3.58 6.08
N SER A 38 9.25 -2.65 6.10
CA SER A 38 10.68 -2.93 6.30
C SER A 38 11.32 -1.78 7.06
N GLY A 39 12.39 -2.06 7.79
CA GLY A 39 13.14 -1.07 8.55
C GLY A 39 12.88 -1.15 10.06
N GLN A 40 13.24 -0.08 10.77
CA GLN A 40 13.35 -0.08 12.23
C GLN A 40 12.04 -0.41 12.96
N LYS A 41 10.90 0.00 12.42
CA LYS A 41 9.57 -0.18 13.02
C LYS A 41 8.70 -1.21 12.29
N GLN A 42 9.33 -2.22 11.67
CA GLN A 42 8.64 -3.25 10.88
C GLN A 42 7.57 -3.99 11.69
N THR A 43 7.86 -4.33 12.95
CA THR A 43 6.94 -5.10 13.81
C THR A 43 5.66 -4.32 14.08
N GLU A 44 5.80 -3.06 14.47
CA GLU A 44 4.70 -2.14 14.76
C GLU A 44 3.86 -1.88 13.51
N ALA A 45 4.50 -1.60 12.38
CA ALA A 45 3.82 -1.38 11.11
C ALA A 45 3.07 -2.62 10.62
N THR A 46 3.65 -3.81 10.76
CA THR A 46 2.99 -5.07 10.39
C THR A 46 1.76 -5.34 11.24
N ASN A 47 1.82 -5.07 12.55
CA ASN A 47 0.68 -5.23 13.45
C ASN A 47 -0.44 -4.22 13.15
N TYR A 48 -0.08 -2.97 12.92
CA TYR A 48 -1.04 -1.89 12.63
C TYR A 48 -1.76 -2.14 11.30
N VAL A 49 -1.02 -2.35 10.21
CA VAL A 49 -1.60 -2.55 8.88
C VAL A 49 -2.50 -3.79 8.84
N SER A 50 -2.10 -4.87 9.51
CA SER A 50 -2.92 -6.09 9.58
C SER A 50 -4.23 -5.81 10.30
N SER A 51 -4.19 -5.16 11.46
CA SER A 51 -5.38 -4.83 12.25
C SER A 51 -6.34 -3.91 11.49
N ARG A 52 -5.82 -2.86 10.85
CA ARG A 52 -6.62 -1.92 10.04
C ARG A 52 -7.16 -2.57 8.78
N HIS A 53 -6.39 -3.43 8.12
CA HIS A 53 -6.86 -4.19 6.97
C HIS A 53 -8.05 -5.09 7.34
N PHE A 54 -7.96 -5.81 8.45
CA PHE A 54 -9.09 -6.62 8.96
C PHE A 54 -10.30 -5.75 9.31
N LEU A 55 -10.10 -4.60 9.94
CA LEU A 55 -11.19 -3.67 10.28
C LEU A 55 -11.87 -3.12 9.02
N HIS A 56 -11.10 -2.74 8.00
CA HIS A 56 -11.65 -2.24 6.74
C HIS A 56 -12.49 -3.32 6.04
N ILE A 57 -12.01 -4.57 6.05
CA ILE A 57 -12.76 -5.72 5.54
C ILE A 57 -14.08 -5.88 6.29
N ALA A 58 -14.06 -5.82 7.63
CA ALA A 58 -15.25 -5.96 8.46
C ALA A 58 -16.27 -4.83 8.21
N ASN A 59 -15.82 -3.59 8.10
CA ASN A 59 -16.70 -2.44 7.83
C ASN A 59 -17.33 -2.52 6.43
N ALA A 60 -16.57 -2.93 5.42
CA ALA A 60 -17.10 -3.16 4.07
C ALA A 60 -18.19 -4.24 4.04
N GLN A 61 -18.09 -5.27 4.88
CA GLN A 61 -19.13 -6.29 5.04
C GLN A 61 -20.41 -5.73 5.67
N LEU A 62 -20.27 -4.85 6.68
CA LEU A 62 -21.39 -4.24 7.40
C LEU A 62 -22.17 -3.24 6.54
N GLU A 63 -21.49 -2.47 5.69
CA GLU A 63 -22.11 -1.45 4.82
C GLU A 63 -22.97 -2.02 3.67
N LYS A 64 -23.11 -3.36 3.55
CA LYS A 64 -23.92 -4.03 2.50
C LYS A 64 -23.60 -3.56 1.06
N LYS A 65 -22.37 -3.11 0.78
CA LYS A 65 -21.88 -2.88 -0.59
C LYS A 65 -21.61 -4.23 -1.27
N TRP A 66 -22.67 -5.01 -1.47
CA TRP A 66 -22.64 -6.30 -2.18
C TRP A 66 -22.74 -6.07 -3.68
N LYS A 67 -21.60 -6.06 -4.35
CA LYS A 67 -21.52 -6.42 -5.77
C LYS A 67 -20.58 -7.61 -5.92
N SER A 68 -21.20 -8.74 -6.21
CA SER A 68 -20.66 -10.07 -6.50
C SER A 68 -20.11 -10.90 -5.33
N VAL A 69 -20.96 -11.84 -4.92
CA VAL A 69 -20.62 -13.04 -4.15
C VAL A 69 -19.90 -14.01 -5.09
N GLU A 70 -18.63 -13.74 -5.38
CA GLU A 70 -17.70 -14.75 -5.84
C GLU A 70 -16.36 -14.53 -5.11
N ASN A 71 -16.10 -15.39 -4.12
CA ASN A 71 -14.80 -15.62 -3.45
C ASN A 71 -14.32 -14.71 -2.30
N ASN A 72 -15.18 -14.05 -1.51
CA ASN A 72 -14.81 -13.57 -0.16
C ASN A 72 -13.52 -12.71 -0.08
N LYS A 73 -13.06 -12.15 -1.21
CA LYS A 73 -11.82 -11.37 -1.34
C LYS A 73 -12.23 -9.92 -1.30
N ILE A 74 -12.39 -9.39 -0.11
CA ILE A 74 -12.56 -7.95 0.06
C ILE A 74 -11.18 -7.32 -0.16
N THR A 75 -11.08 -6.60 -1.25
CA THR A 75 -9.89 -5.85 -1.66
C THR A 75 -10.13 -4.37 -1.45
N LEU A 76 -9.15 -3.68 -0.88
CA LEU A 76 -9.14 -2.22 -0.84
C LEU A 76 -9.13 -1.67 -2.27
N ASP A 77 -9.88 -0.61 -2.50
CA ASP A 77 -9.75 0.18 -3.72
C ASP A 77 -8.48 1.04 -3.67
N ARG A 78 -8.18 1.73 -4.76
CA ARG A 78 -6.98 2.57 -4.88
C ARG A 78 -6.86 3.55 -3.71
N THR A 79 -7.95 4.24 -3.40
CA THR A 79 -8.03 5.22 -2.33
C THR A 79 -7.74 4.58 -0.98
N GLY A 80 -8.41 3.48 -0.64
CA GLY A 80 -8.21 2.77 0.62
C GLY A 80 -6.80 2.22 0.80
N VAL A 81 -6.11 1.82 -0.28
CA VAL A 81 -4.70 1.39 -0.20
C VAL A 81 -3.78 2.56 0.14
N ILE A 82 -3.96 3.72 -0.50
CA ILE A 82 -3.12 4.91 -0.25
C ILE A 82 -3.36 5.43 1.18
N GLU A 83 -4.62 5.60 1.56
CA GLU A 83 -4.99 6.06 2.91
C GLU A 83 -4.43 5.12 3.98
N LEU A 84 -4.59 3.79 3.82
CA LEU A 84 -4.06 2.81 4.78
C LEU A 84 -2.53 2.86 4.89
N ALA A 85 -1.81 3.07 3.79
CA ALA A 85 -0.36 3.15 3.80
C ALA A 85 0.12 4.41 4.55
N ILE A 86 -0.50 5.55 4.30
CA ILE A 86 -0.19 6.82 4.98
C ILE A 86 -0.54 6.71 6.47
N GLU A 87 -1.76 6.28 6.80
CA GLU A 87 -2.20 6.08 8.19
C GLU A 87 -1.23 5.17 8.95
N THR A 88 -0.79 4.07 8.33
CA THR A 88 0.16 3.14 8.96
C THR A 88 1.47 3.85 9.31
N LEU A 89 2.03 4.63 8.37
CA LEU A 89 3.29 5.31 8.60
C LEU A 89 3.15 6.43 9.65
N THR A 90 2.11 7.26 9.54
CA THR A 90 1.80 8.35 10.49
C THR A 90 1.62 7.81 11.91
N ASN A 91 0.86 6.72 12.08
CA ASN A 91 0.63 6.12 13.41
C ASN A 91 1.89 5.49 13.99
N VAL A 92 2.63 4.71 13.19
CA VAL A 92 3.82 4.01 13.67
C VAL A 92 4.96 4.98 13.97
N CYS A 93 5.09 6.04 13.18
CA CYS A 93 6.07 7.10 13.42
C CYS A 93 5.62 8.10 14.46
N ALA A 94 4.31 8.19 14.75
CA ALA A 94 3.69 9.25 15.53
C ALA A 94 4.12 10.64 15.00
N THR A 95 3.96 10.82 13.69
CA THR A 95 4.45 12.02 12.98
C THR A 95 3.53 12.32 11.80
N ASP A 96 3.10 13.57 11.71
CA ASP A 96 2.43 14.11 10.53
C ASP A 96 3.49 14.52 9.51
N PHE A 97 3.48 13.88 8.35
CA PHE A 97 4.47 14.12 7.31
C PHE A 97 4.06 15.26 6.40
N LYS A 98 5.05 15.96 5.87
CA LYS A 98 4.92 16.80 4.67
C LYS A 98 5.24 15.99 3.41
N GLY A 99 4.75 16.42 2.26
CA GLY A 99 5.05 15.81 0.97
C GLY A 99 6.55 15.73 0.66
N SER A 100 7.36 16.65 1.20
CA SER A 100 8.83 16.63 1.07
C SER A 100 9.54 15.63 2.00
N GLU A 101 8.85 15.04 2.98
CA GLU A 101 9.45 14.13 3.96
C GLU A 101 9.25 12.65 3.60
N ILE A 102 8.30 12.37 2.70
CA ILE A 102 7.98 11.01 2.25
C ILE A 102 7.85 10.94 0.74
N GLU A 103 8.15 9.77 0.20
CA GLU A 103 7.93 9.44 -1.20
C GLU A 103 6.89 8.33 -1.30
N ILE A 104 5.91 8.52 -2.19
CA ILE A 104 4.85 7.55 -2.42
C ILE A 104 4.90 7.15 -3.88
N ALA A 105 4.88 5.84 -4.13
CA ALA A 105 4.82 5.28 -5.47
C ALA A 105 3.71 4.23 -5.56
N ILE A 106 3.14 4.09 -6.74
CA ILE A 106 1.96 3.25 -6.97
C ILE A 106 2.03 2.55 -8.33
N CYS A 107 1.59 1.30 -8.34
CA CYS A 107 1.23 0.55 -9.54
C CYS A 107 -0.27 0.26 -9.44
N SER A 108 -1.10 0.82 -10.33
CA SER A 108 -2.55 0.57 -10.28
C SER A 108 -3.18 0.52 -11.66
N THR A 109 -4.12 -0.41 -11.81
CA THR A 109 -5.02 -0.52 -12.97
C THR A 109 -6.31 0.28 -12.79
N SER A 110 -6.52 0.93 -11.64
CA SER A 110 -7.70 1.74 -11.37
C SER A 110 -7.91 2.82 -12.44
N LEU A 111 -9.18 3.09 -12.76
CA LEU A 111 -9.55 4.15 -13.71
C LEU A 111 -9.12 5.55 -13.25
N GLU A 112 -9.00 5.74 -11.94
CA GLU A 112 -8.57 6.97 -11.27
C GLU A 112 -7.06 7.16 -11.28
N GLU A 113 -6.27 6.12 -11.62
CA GLU A 113 -4.82 6.23 -11.69
C GLU A 113 -4.35 6.74 -13.05
N LYS A 114 -3.37 7.64 -13.05
CA LYS A 114 -2.74 8.19 -14.26
C LYS A 114 -2.00 7.06 -15.00
N ALA A 115 -2.24 6.94 -16.30
CA ALA A 115 -1.47 6.03 -17.14
C ALA A 115 -0.04 6.57 -17.34
N VAL A 116 0.93 5.66 -17.35
CA VAL A 116 2.35 5.97 -17.57
C VAL A 116 2.75 5.36 -18.91
N ASP A 117 3.31 6.18 -19.80
CA ASP A 117 3.64 5.78 -21.17
C ASP A 117 2.45 5.18 -21.94
N GLY A 118 1.25 5.70 -21.68
CA GLY A 118 0.01 5.26 -22.29
C GLY A 118 -0.55 3.94 -21.74
N LYS A 119 0.06 3.34 -20.71
CA LYS A 119 -0.37 2.07 -20.10
C LYS A 119 -0.70 2.24 -18.61
N ARG A 120 -1.81 1.64 -18.16
CA ARG A 120 -2.18 1.54 -16.73
C ARG A 120 -1.43 0.36 -16.08
N GLY A 121 -1.27 0.42 -14.76
CA GLY A 121 -0.57 -0.62 -13.99
C GLY A 121 0.95 -0.46 -13.94
N ASN A 122 1.52 0.40 -14.78
CA ASN A 122 2.92 0.78 -14.71
C ASN A 122 3.21 1.54 -13.41
N PHE A 123 4.42 1.35 -12.89
CA PHE A 123 4.92 2.07 -11.71
C PHE A 123 5.04 3.57 -12.01
N ARG A 124 4.61 4.39 -11.05
CA ARG A 124 5.02 5.79 -10.96
C ARG A 124 5.22 6.23 -9.53
N GLN A 125 6.08 7.22 -9.37
CA GLN A 125 6.18 8.01 -8.16
C GLN A 125 5.19 9.17 -8.23
N MET A 126 4.51 9.47 -7.12
CA MET A 126 3.63 10.64 -6.99
C MET A 126 4.49 11.90 -6.87
N PRO A 127 4.17 12.98 -7.61
CA PRO A 127 4.82 14.28 -7.39
C PRO A 127 4.43 14.85 -6.02
N GLU A 128 5.21 15.79 -5.51
CA GLU A 128 5.02 16.37 -4.17
C GLU A 128 3.62 16.96 -3.99
N GLU A 129 3.08 17.66 -4.99
CA GLU A 129 1.73 18.24 -4.88
C GLU A 129 0.66 17.17 -4.65
N GLU A 130 0.76 16.02 -5.35
CA GLU A 130 -0.19 14.92 -5.16
C GLU A 130 -0.01 14.26 -3.79
N ARG A 131 1.21 14.17 -3.27
CA ARG A 131 1.44 13.63 -1.92
C ARG A 131 0.84 14.52 -0.85
N ASP A 132 0.98 15.85 -0.97
CA ASP A 132 0.40 16.81 -0.03
C ASP A 132 -1.12 16.77 -0.02
N GLU A 133 -1.76 16.59 -1.18
CA GLU A 133 -3.21 16.40 -1.29
C GLU A 133 -3.66 15.16 -0.51
N TRP A 134 -2.95 14.04 -0.65
CA TRP A 134 -3.26 12.80 0.09
C TRP A 134 -3.02 12.93 1.59
N LEU A 135 -1.93 13.57 2.00
CA LEU A 135 -1.60 13.79 3.40
C LEU A 135 -2.67 14.66 4.08
N THR A 136 -3.09 15.74 3.42
CA THR A 136 -4.17 16.61 3.90
C THR A 136 -5.47 15.84 4.04
N ARG A 137 -5.85 15.09 3.00
CA ARG A 137 -7.07 14.27 2.99
C ARG A 137 -7.12 13.24 4.13
N VAL A 138 -6.00 12.58 4.42
CA VAL A 138 -5.92 11.62 5.54
C VAL A 138 -6.06 12.35 6.87
N GLY A 139 -5.40 13.50 7.03
CA GLY A 139 -5.47 14.30 8.26
C GLY A 139 -6.86 14.90 8.55
N GLU A 140 -7.69 15.13 7.53
CA GLU A 140 -9.08 15.61 7.70
C GLU A 140 -10.08 14.51 8.09
N LYS A 141 -9.68 13.24 8.00
CA LYS A 141 -10.56 12.09 8.24
C LYS A 141 -10.56 11.62 9.70
N ASP A 142 -9.58 12.06 10.49
CA ASP A 142 -9.49 11.90 11.95
C ASP A 142 -10.35 12.94 12.69
#